data_AF-A0ABD0KCZ9-F1
#
_entry.id   AF-A0ABD0KCZ9-F1
#
_cell.length_a   1.000
_cell.length_b   1.000
_cell.length_c   1.000
_cell.angle_alpha   90.00
_cell.angle_beta   90.00
_cell.angle_gamma   90.00
#
_symmetry.space_group_name_H-M   'P 1'
#
loop_
_entity.id
_entity.type
_entity.pdbx_description
1 polymer ?
#
loop_
_entity_poly.entity_id
_entity_poly.type
_entity_poly.pdbx_seq_one_letter_code
_entity_poly.pdbx_strand_id
1 'polypeptide(L)'
;MYWIPTELCHFTKTTNPIPVSCVAVAWFTFDPSTTHPDVLFSNNNLSVTCSSFDHRVALGSVGFSKGVHYWEVIIDRYDSHTDPSIGICRFDVDKNTMLGKDDKAWSMYVDDKRSWFIHRDEHTNRTDGGIKRGAVIGLLLDLNQHTLSYFINEVPHGPIAFTDLHGVFFPAVSLNRNVQVTLRTGLEPPMESEPSESDEE
;
A
#
# COMPACT_ATOMS: atom_id res chain seq x y z
N MET A 1 6.48 -24.05 3.91
CA MET A 1 7.70 -23.59 3.23
C MET A 1 7.38 -23.63 1.74
N TYR A 2 6.83 -22.54 1.20
CA TYR A 2 6.38 -22.51 -0.19
C TYR A 2 7.54 -22.07 -1.08
N TRP A 3 7.94 -22.98 -1.98
CA TRP A 3 8.89 -22.75 -3.04
C TRP A 3 8.20 -21.90 -4.12
N ILE A 4 8.71 -20.70 -4.39
CA ILE A 4 8.29 -19.91 -5.56
C ILE A 4 9.19 -20.36 -6.72
N PRO A 5 8.66 -20.85 -7.85
CA PRO A 5 9.49 -21.19 -8.99
C PRO A 5 9.98 -19.91 -9.65
N THR A 6 11.28 -19.63 -9.57
CA THR A 6 11.97 -18.78 -10.53
C THR A 6 12.15 -19.58 -11.81
N GLU A 7 11.52 -19.17 -12.91
CA GLU A 7 12.15 -19.13 -14.25
C GLU A 7 11.17 -18.68 -15.33
N LEU A 8 11.58 -17.65 -16.09
CA LEU A 8 11.56 -17.59 -17.56
C LEU A 8 12.26 -16.28 -18.01
N CYS A 9 13.55 -16.12 -17.70
CA CYS A 9 14.40 -15.10 -18.33
C CYS A 9 15.05 -15.87 -19.54
N HIS A 10 14.47 -15.74 -20.76
CA HIS A 10 14.92 -16.45 -21.99
C HIS A 10 16.34 -16.01 -22.40
N PHE A 11 17.30 -16.95 -22.47
CA PHE A 11 18.63 -16.69 -23.02
C PHE A 11 18.68 -16.96 -24.53
N THR A 12 18.75 -15.91 -25.34
CA THR A 12 19.23 -16.01 -26.73
C THR A 12 20.73 -15.74 -26.76
N LYS A 13 21.52 -16.71 -27.22
CA LYS A 13 22.95 -16.52 -27.53
C LYS A 13 23.09 -15.55 -28.70
N THR A 14 23.45 -14.29 -28.46
CA THR A 14 24.46 -13.50 -29.20
C THR A 14 24.57 -12.08 -28.63
N THR A 15 25.84 -11.63 -28.46
CA THR A 15 26.35 -10.26 -28.20
C THR A 15 25.86 -9.52 -26.94
N ASN A 16 26.79 -9.37 -25.98
CA ASN A 16 26.74 -8.60 -24.73
C ASN A 16 25.42 -8.69 -23.93
N PRO A 17 25.37 -9.48 -22.83
CA PRO A 17 24.22 -9.44 -21.94
C PRO A 17 24.20 -8.07 -21.25
N ILE A 18 23.29 -7.20 -21.69
CA ILE A 18 22.74 -6.18 -20.80
C ILE A 18 22.17 -6.98 -19.61
N PRO A 19 22.59 -6.74 -18.37
CA PRO A 19 21.97 -7.39 -17.23
C PRO A 19 20.50 -6.95 -17.21
N VAL A 20 19.62 -7.83 -17.69
CA VAL A 20 18.19 -7.69 -17.44
C VAL A 20 18.05 -7.92 -15.95
N SER A 21 17.99 -6.84 -15.18
CA SER A 21 17.60 -6.90 -13.78
C SER A 21 16.16 -7.41 -13.77
N CYS A 22 15.99 -8.72 -13.66
CA CYS A 22 14.69 -9.37 -13.46
C CYS A 22 14.26 -8.89 -12.03
N VAL A 23 13.55 -7.75 -11.91
CA VAL A 23 13.12 -7.17 -10.61
C VAL A 23 12.09 -8.10 -9.99
N ALA A 24 12.36 -8.62 -8.79
CA ALA A 24 11.45 -9.52 -8.11
C ALA A 24 10.27 -8.73 -7.52
N VAL A 25 9.09 -8.86 -8.14
CA VAL A 25 7.83 -8.26 -7.63
C VAL A 25 7.09 -9.25 -6.72
N ALA A 26 6.40 -8.72 -5.71
CA ALA A 26 5.66 -9.53 -4.75
C ALA A 26 4.17 -9.66 -5.15
N TRP A 27 3.68 -10.89 -5.20
CA TRP A 27 2.28 -11.22 -5.42
C TRP A 27 1.63 -11.63 -4.09
N PHE A 28 0.55 -10.96 -3.72
CA PHE A 28 -0.20 -11.25 -2.50
C PHE A 28 -1.66 -10.80 -2.63
N THR A 29 -2.49 -11.27 -1.69
CA THR A 29 -3.92 -10.92 -1.55
C THR A 29 -4.16 -10.39 -0.14
N PHE A 30 -5.38 -9.99 0.20
CA PHE A 30 -5.75 -9.91 1.61
C PHE A 30 -5.85 -11.30 2.24
N ASP A 31 -5.69 -11.37 3.57
CA ASP A 31 -5.76 -12.60 4.37
C ASP A 31 -7.06 -12.66 5.18
N PRO A 32 -8.05 -13.47 4.76
CA PRO A 32 -9.29 -13.64 5.52
C PRO A 32 -9.08 -14.31 6.88
N SER A 33 -8.02 -15.09 7.06
CA SER A 33 -7.82 -15.88 8.28
C SER A 33 -7.39 -15.03 9.49
N THR A 34 -6.85 -13.84 9.23
CA THR A 34 -6.31 -12.93 10.25
C THR A 34 -7.12 -11.64 10.37
N THR A 35 -8.20 -11.49 9.60
CA THR A 35 -8.94 -10.23 9.48
C THR A 35 -10.22 -10.25 10.31
N HIS A 36 -10.71 -9.07 10.71
CA HIS A 36 -11.96 -8.92 11.47
C HIS A 36 -13.18 -9.52 10.71
N PRO A 37 -14.11 -10.25 11.36
CA PRO A 37 -15.25 -10.90 10.72
C PRO A 37 -16.20 -9.98 9.92
N ASP A 38 -16.28 -8.70 10.29
CA ASP A 38 -17.09 -7.71 9.56
C ASP A 38 -16.51 -7.35 8.18
N VAL A 39 -15.23 -7.67 7.91
CA VAL A 39 -14.64 -7.43 6.59
C VAL A 39 -15.12 -8.50 5.63
N LEU A 40 -15.61 -8.05 4.49
CA LEU A 40 -16.16 -8.89 3.44
C LEU A 40 -15.19 -8.96 2.27
N PHE A 41 -14.83 -10.17 1.87
CA PHE A 41 -13.87 -10.44 0.81
C PHE A 41 -14.56 -10.84 -0.49
N SER A 42 -13.96 -10.47 -1.62
CA SER A 42 -14.39 -10.86 -2.95
C SER A 42 -13.20 -10.87 -3.92
N ASN A 43 -13.45 -11.24 -5.18
CA ASN A 43 -12.43 -11.23 -6.24
C ASN A 43 -11.13 -11.98 -5.83
N ASN A 44 -11.26 -13.23 -5.40
CA ASN A 44 -10.14 -14.04 -4.91
C ASN A 44 -9.33 -13.35 -3.79
N ASN A 45 -10.02 -12.72 -2.84
CA ASN A 45 -9.46 -11.96 -1.72
C ASN A 45 -8.63 -10.73 -2.14
N LEU A 46 -8.82 -10.22 -3.36
CA LEU A 46 -8.20 -8.96 -3.80
C LEU A 46 -9.07 -7.75 -3.47
N SER A 47 -10.38 -7.94 -3.30
CA SER A 47 -11.30 -6.83 -3.04
C SER A 47 -11.93 -6.98 -1.65
N VAL A 48 -11.96 -5.89 -0.88
CA VAL A 48 -12.53 -5.84 0.46
C VAL A 48 -13.50 -4.67 0.65
N THR A 49 -14.58 -4.94 1.36
CA THR A 49 -15.49 -3.94 1.94
C THR A 49 -15.78 -4.35 3.40
N CYS A 50 -16.68 -3.66 4.10
CA CYS A 50 -17.04 -3.98 5.48
C CYS A 50 -18.56 -3.99 5.65
N SER A 51 -19.08 -4.76 6.61
CA SER A 51 -20.49 -4.71 7.00
C SER A 51 -20.78 -3.64 8.07
N SER A 52 -19.75 -3.23 8.83
CA SER A 52 -19.85 -2.29 9.94
C SER A 52 -19.78 -0.82 9.50
N PHE A 53 -20.34 0.07 10.33
CA PHE A 53 -20.10 1.52 10.25
C PHE A 53 -18.75 1.92 10.81
N ASP A 54 -18.20 1.12 11.72
CA ASP A 54 -16.86 1.30 12.26
C ASP A 54 -15.81 0.82 11.25
N HIS A 55 -14.61 1.40 11.33
CA HIS A 55 -13.46 0.93 10.56
C HIS A 55 -12.96 -0.41 11.09
N ARG A 56 -12.66 -1.33 10.18
CA ARG A 56 -12.06 -2.63 10.48
C ARG A 56 -10.84 -2.85 9.61
N VAL A 57 -9.80 -3.44 10.18
CA VAL A 57 -8.51 -3.65 9.49
C VAL A 57 -8.51 -4.97 8.74
N ALA A 58 -8.10 -4.94 7.48
CA ALA A 58 -7.73 -6.11 6.67
C ALA A 58 -6.23 -6.07 6.34
N LEU A 59 -5.56 -7.22 6.48
CA LEU A 59 -4.12 -7.35 6.25
C LEU A 59 -3.85 -8.09 4.93
N GLY A 60 -2.72 -7.80 4.30
CA GLY A 60 -2.14 -8.59 3.23
C GLY A 60 -1.60 -9.94 3.74
N SER A 61 -1.59 -10.95 2.89
CA SER A 61 -1.15 -12.32 3.22
C SER A 61 0.36 -12.51 3.27
N VAL A 62 1.14 -11.49 2.89
CA VAL A 62 2.61 -11.53 2.87
C VAL A 62 3.16 -10.38 3.70
N GLY A 63 4.10 -10.72 4.60
CA GLY A 63 4.88 -9.75 5.37
C GLY A 63 6.23 -9.48 4.73
N PHE A 64 6.64 -8.21 4.69
CA PHE A 64 7.90 -7.74 4.14
C PHE A 64 8.87 -7.37 5.25
N SER A 65 10.14 -7.77 5.11
CA SER A 65 11.18 -7.51 6.10
C SER A 65 12.50 -6.99 5.52
N LYS A 66 12.59 -6.83 4.19
CA LYS A 66 13.75 -6.32 3.44
C LYS A 66 13.35 -5.97 2.01
N GLY A 67 14.15 -5.15 1.33
CA GLY A 67 13.94 -4.78 -0.08
C GLY A 67 12.93 -3.65 -0.28
N VAL A 68 12.60 -3.38 -1.53
CA VAL A 68 11.67 -2.33 -1.95
C VAL A 68 10.41 -2.97 -2.51
N HIS A 69 9.25 -2.58 -2.00
CA HIS A 69 7.97 -3.16 -2.38
C HIS A 69 6.99 -2.05 -2.75
N TYR A 70 6.33 -2.22 -3.89
CA TYR A 70 5.27 -1.34 -4.34
C TYR A 70 3.99 -2.12 -4.60
N TRP A 71 2.88 -1.58 -4.12
CA TRP A 71 1.54 -2.07 -4.41
C TRP A 71 0.58 -0.90 -4.38
N GLU A 72 -0.64 -1.15 -4.85
CA GLU A 72 -1.65 -0.12 -4.92
C GLU A 72 -3.00 -0.62 -4.41
N VAL A 73 -3.80 0.35 -3.97
CA VAL A 73 -5.17 0.17 -3.51
C VAL A 73 -6.07 1.04 -4.36
N ILE A 74 -6.97 0.42 -5.11
CA ILE A 74 -7.95 1.07 -5.98
C ILE A 74 -9.23 1.30 -5.20
N ILE A 75 -9.78 2.51 -5.28
CA ILE A 75 -11.05 2.88 -4.64
C ILE A 75 -12.23 2.49 -5.56
N ASP A 76 -12.81 1.31 -5.35
CA ASP A 76 -13.91 0.81 -6.19
C ASP A 76 -15.25 1.50 -5.89
N ARG A 77 -15.48 1.78 -4.61
CA ARG A 77 -16.66 2.48 -4.08
C ARG A 77 -16.21 3.41 -2.96
N TYR A 78 -16.72 4.62 -2.98
CA TYR A 78 -16.48 5.63 -1.97
C TYR A 78 -17.74 6.46 -1.82
N ASP A 79 -18.61 5.97 -0.96
CA ASP A 79 -19.85 6.64 -0.59
C ASP A 79 -19.60 7.35 0.75
N SER A 80 -20.27 8.48 1.00
CA SER A 80 -20.12 9.29 2.24
C SER A 80 -18.73 9.93 2.45
N HIS A 81 -18.67 10.93 3.33
CA HIS A 81 -17.40 11.57 3.77
C HIS A 81 -16.78 10.73 4.90
N THR A 82 -16.27 9.55 4.55
CA THR A 82 -15.59 8.63 5.49
C THR A 82 -14.11 8.55 5.13
N ASP A 83 -13.25 8.25 6.10
CA ASP A 83 -11.80 8.40 5.92
C ASP A 83 -11.10 7.02 5.91
N PRO A 84 -11.13 6.24 4.81
CA PRO A 84 -10.39 4.99 4.75
C PRO A 84 -8.91 5.26 5.03
N SER A 85 -8.26 4.35 5.77
CA SER A 85 -6.84 4.45 6.09
C SER A 85 -6.07 3.28 5.49
N ILE A 86 -5.01 3.57 4.75
CA ILE A 86 -4.21 2.62 3.98
C ILE A 86 -2.74 2.75 4.40
N GLY A 87 -2.06 1.63 4.64
CA GLY A 87 -0.69 1.66 5.11
C GLY A 87 -0.08 0.29 5.35
N ILE A 88 0.77 0.24 6.36
CA ILE A 88 1.45 -0.98 6.81
C ILE A 88 1.21 -1.19 8.30
N CYS A 89 1.30 -2.44 8.76
CA CYS A 89 1.14 -2.77 10.16
C CYS A 89 1.97 -3.98 10.61
N ARG A 90 2.05 -4.17 11.92
CA ARG A 90 2.45 -5.44 12.53
C ARG A 90 1.29 -6.43 12.49
N PHE A 91 1.63 -7.71 12.58
CA PHE A 91 0.66 -8.80 12.56
C PHE A 91 -0.42 -8.66 13.66
N ASP A 92 0.00 -8.21 14.85
CA ASP A 92 -0.82 -8.06 16.06
C ASP A 92 -1.47 -6.67 16.20
N VAL A 93 -1.58 -5.89 15.12
CA VAL A 93 -2.34 -4.63 15.07
C VAL A 93 -3.78 -4.81 15.57
N ASP A 94 -4.33 -3.80 16.25
CA ASP A 94 -5.74 -3.77 16.63
C ASP A 94 -6.63 -3.68 15.38
N LYS A 95 -7.44 -4.72 15.18
CA LYS A 95 -8.31 -4.85 14.00
C LYS A 95 -9.68 -4.20 14.19
N ASN A 96 -9.96 -3.68 15.38
CA ASN A 96 -11.24 -3.08 15.75
C ASN A 96 -11.26 -1.55 15.54
N THR A 97 -10.10 -0.95 15.30
CA THR A 97 -9.95 0.50 15.13
C THR A 97 -9.44 0.86 13.75
N MET A 98 -9.53 2.15 13.42
CA MET A 98 -8.86 2.71 12.26
C MET A 98 -7.35 2.49 12.34
N LEU A 99 -6.73 2.19 11.19
CA LEU A 99 -5.30 1.95 11.06
C LEU A 99 -4.51 3.18 11.50
N GLY A 100 -3.43 2.97 12.27
CA GLY A 100 -2.57 4.02 12.82
C GLY A 100 -3.02 4.62 14.14
N LYS A 101 -4.19 4.22 14.68
CA LYS A 101 -4.60 4.60 16.04
C LYS A 101 -3.79 3.91 17.14
N ASP A 102 -3.27 2.72 16.86
CA ASP A 102 -2.38 2.01 17.77
C ASP A 102 -0.89 2.29 17.44
N ASP A 103 0.00 1.67 18.20
CA ASP A 103 1.45 1.75 18.02
C ASP A 103 2.02 0.74 17.02
N LYS A 104 1.17 -0.01 16.33
CA LYS A 104 1.54 -1.14 15.44
C LYS A 104 1.25 -0.86 13.98
N ALA A 105 0.71 0.31 13.64
CA ALA A 105 0.39 0.68 12.28
C ALA A 105 0.91 2.07 11.90
N TRP A 106 1.27 2.21 10.63
CA TRP A 106 1.72 3.44 10.00
C TRP A 106 0.89 3.60 8.74
N SER A 107 0.05 4.63 8.66
CA SER A 107 -0.90 4.75 7.57
C SER A 107 -1.19 6.19 7.16
N MET A 108 -1.77 6.32 5.98
CA MET A 108 -2.40 7.55 5.51
C MET A 108 -3.91 7.34 5.54
N TYR A 109 -4.65 8.27 6.14
CA TYR A 109 -6.09 8.34 5.92
C TYR A 109 -6.44 9.54 5.06
N VAL A 110 -7.48 9.38 4.25
CA VAL A 110 -7.77 10.31 3.16
C VAL A 110 -9.28 10.44 2.95
N ASP A 111 -9.73 11.69 2.87
CA ASP A 111 -11.11 12.06 2.53
C ASP A 111 -11.20 12.48 1.05
N ASP A 112 -12.30 13.14 0.63
CA ASP A 112 -12.48 13.61 -0.75
C ASP A 112 -11.60 14.84 -1.12
N LYS A 113 -10.94 15.45 -0.15
CA LYS A 113 -10.25 16.74 -0.28
C LYS A 113 -8.78 16.69 0.14
N ARG A 114 -8.41 15.83 1.10
CA ARG A 114 -7.13 15.89 1.80
C ARG A 114 -6.80 14.56 2.49
N SER A 115 -5.54 14.42 2.85
CA SER A 115 -5.05 13.31 3.67
C SER A 115 -4.20 13.77 4.84
N TRP A 116 -3.93 12.83 5.75
CA TRP A 116 -2.92 12.94 6.79
C TRP A 116 -2.25 11.59 6.99
N PHE A 117 -1.03 11.64 7.51
CA PHE A 117 -0.36 10.46 8.04
C PHE A 117 -0.77 10.28 9.51
N ILE A 118 -0.86 9.02 9.94
CA ILE A 118 -1.26 8.65 11.29
C ILE A 118 -0.45 7.45 11.81
N HIS A 119 0.04 7.56 13.04
CA HIS A 119 0.69 6.51 13.83
C HIS A 119 0.54 6.85 15.32
N ARG A 120 0.20 5.89 16.18
CA ARG A 120 -0.08 6.14 17.63
C ARG A 120 -1.14 7.21 17.88
N ASP A 121 -2.12 7.31 16.99
CA ASP A 121 -3.16 8.36 17.03
C ASP A 121 -2.58 9.79 16.89
N GLU A 122 -1.31 9.92 16.48
CA GLU A 122 -0.69 11.20 16.14
C GLU A 122 -0.86 11.48 14.64
N HIS A 123 -1.41 12.65 14.32
CA HIS A 123 -1.75 13.06 12.96
C HIS A 123 -0.75 14.09 12.45
N THR A 124 -0.10 13.81 11.31
CA THR A 124 0.95 14.68 10.76
C THR A 124 0.74 14.94 9.27
N ASN A 125 1.45 15.95 8.76
CA ASN A 125 1.61 16.24 7.32
C ASN A 125 0.30 16.26 6.53
N ARG A 126 -0.65 17.10 6.95
CA ARG A 126 -1.87 17.37 6.17
C ARG A 126 -1.50 17.75 4.74
N THR A 127 -2.02 17.02 3.77
CA THR A 127 -1.76 17.23 2.34
C THR A 127 -3.07 17.41 1.59
N ASP A 128 -3.17 18.44 0.75
CA ASP A 128 -4.34 18.65 -0.12
C ASP A 128 -4.33 17.67 -1.29
N GLY A 129 -5.51 17.27 -1.76
CA GLY A 129 -5.69 16.17 -2.70
C GLY A 129 -6.28 14.96 -1.98
N GLY A 130 -7.50 14.60 -2.37
CA GLY A 130 -8.24 13.49 -1.79
C GLY A 130 -8.54 12.40 -2.81
N ILE A 131 -9.46 11.51 -2.43
CA ILE A 131 -9.87 10.38 -3.25
C ILE A 131 -11.29 10.53 -3.78
N LYS A 132 -11.56 9.82 -4.86
CA LYS A 132 -12.90 9.58 -5.41
C LYS A 132 -12.95 8.14 -5.92
N ARG A 133 -14.13 7.67 -6.28
CA ARG A 133 -14.26 6.40 -7.00
C ARG A 133 -13.32 6.35 -8.21
N GLY A 134 -12.54 5.29 -8.32
CA GLY A 134 -11.52 5.07 -9.35
C GLY A 134 -10.14 5.63 -9.00
N ALA A 135 -9.97 6.32 -7.86
CA ALA A 135 -8.64 6.75 -7.42
C ALA A 135 -7.75 5.55 -7.10
N VAL A 136 -6.45 5.70 -7.33
CA VAL A 136 -5.44 4.68 -7.07
C VAL A 136 -4.47 5.23 -6.03
N ILE A 137 -4.35 4.56 -4.89
CA ILE A 137 -3.40 4.91 -3.83
C ILE A 137 -2.21 3.95 -3.93
N GLY A 138 -1.03 4.47 -4.25
CA GLY A 138 0.22 3.72 -4.28
C GLY A 138 0.97 3.81 -2.96
N LEU A 139 1.62 2.71 -2.59
CA LEU A 139 2.44 2.59 -1.39
C LEU A 139 3.80 2.06 -1.79
N LEU A 140 4.84 2.84 -1.51
CA LEU A 140 6.24 2.45 -1.69
C LEU A 140 6.86 2.23 -0.31
N LEU A 141 7.06 0.96 0.05
CA LEU A 141 7.78 0.55 1.25
C LEU A 141 9.23 0.21 0.87
N ASP A 142 10.15 1.12 1.18
CA ASP A 142 11.58 0.91 0.98
C ASP A 142 12.22 0.51 2.32
N LEU A 143 12.44 -0.80 2.53
CA LEU A 143 13.09 -1.33 3.72
C LEU A 143 14.63 -1.31 3.63
N ASN A 144 15.20 -0.82 2.52
CA ASN A 144 16.62 -0.52 2.44
C ASN A 144 16.89 0.88 3.01
N GLN A 145 15.98 1.84 2.75
CA GLN A 145 16.01 3.19 3.30
C GLN A 145 15.16 3.36 4.57
N HIS A 146 14.39 2.34 4.95
CA HIS A 146 13.48 2.32 6.09
C HIS A 146 12.38 3.39 6.02
N THR A 147 11.80 3.59 4.83
CA THR A 147 10.81 4.63 4.55
C THR A 147 9.50 4.07 3.99
N LEU A 148 8.41 4.83 4.19
CA LEU A 148 7.12 4.63 3.53
C LEU A 148 6.70 5.92 2.83
N SER A 149 6.38 5.83 1.55
CA SER A 149 5.91 6.94 0.71
C SER A 149 4.59 6.60 0.03
N TYR A 150 3.78 7.63 -0.26
CA TYR A 150 2.46 7.49 -0.85
C TYR A 150 2.35 8.18 -2.21
N PHE A 151 1.46 7.64 -3.04
CA PHE A 151 1.09 8.20 -4.33
C PHE A 151 -0.43 8.22 -4.43
N ILE A 152 -1.00 9.24 -5.08
CA ILE A 152 -2.40 9.24 -5.49
C ILE A 152 -2.46 9.48 -7.00
N ASN A 153 -3.02 8.52 -7.73
CA ASN A 153 -3.08 8.49 -9.19
C ASN A 153 -1.69 8.70 -9.81
N GLU A 154 -0.71 7.90 -9.37
CA GLU A 154 0.68 7.88 -9.86
C GLU A 154 1.50 9.14 -9.51
N VAL A 155 0.90 10.13 -8.85
CA VAL A 155 1.59 11.36 -8.40
C VAL A 155 2.03 11.20 -6.94
N PRO A 156 3.29 11.52 -6.57
CA PRO A 156 3.71 11.56 -5.17
C PRO A 156 2.78 12.41 -4.31
N HIS A 157 2.35 11.87 -3.17
CA HIS A 157 1.32 12.50 -2.33
C HIS A 157 1.87 12.82 -0.93
N GLY A 158 2.29 14.07 -0.76
CA GLY A 158 2.94 14.54 0.46
C GLY A 158 4.44 14.20 0.51
N PRO A 159 5.11 14.49 1.65
CA PRO A 159 6.51 14.09 1.85
C PRO A 159 6.61 12.58 2.13
N ILE A 160 7.84 12.09 2.35
CA ILE A 160 8.06 10.75 2.95
C ILE A 160 7.24 10.69 4.26
N ALA A 161 6.34 9.70 4.34
CA ALA A 161 5.34 9.66 5.39
C ALA A 161 5.90 9.17 6.71
N PHE A 162 6.73 8.13 6.64
CA PHE A 162 7.34 7.53 7.82
C PHE A 162 8.77 7.11 7.51
N THR A 163 9.63 7.19 8.52
CA THR A 163 11.04 6.80 8.50
C THR A 163 11.32 5.86 9.67
N ASP A 164 12.54 5.30 9.72
CA ASP A 164 12.99 4.40 10.81
C ASP A 164 12.12 3.13 10.96
N LEU A 165 11.61 2.63 9.83
CA LEU A 165 10.78 1.42 9.78
C LEU A 165 11.63 0.14 9.83
N HIS A 166 11.63 -0.54 10.97
CA HIS A 166 12.36 -1.80 11.19
C HIS A 166 11.45 -3.00 11.40
N GLY A 167 11.87 -4.21 11.02
CA GLY A 167 11.15 -5.47 11.29
C GLY A 167 10.23 -5.92 10.15
N VAL A 168 9.20 -6.69 10.48
CA VAL A 168 8.24 -7.24 9.51
C VAL A 168 6.99 -6.37 9.45
N PHE A 169 6.56 -6.03 8.23
CA PHE A 169 5.37 -5.23 7.98
C PHE A 169 4.44 -5.91 6.99
N PHE A 170 3.14 -5.80 7.23
CA PHE A 170 2.08 -6.30 6.36
C PHE A 170 1.35 -5.12 5.73
N PRO A 171 1.06 -5.13 4.41
CA PRO A 171 0.12 -4.22 3.80
C PRO A 171 -1.21 -4.24 4.53
N ALA A 172 -1.84 -3.09 4.72
CA ALA A 172 -3.09 -3.01 5.48
C ALA A 172 -4.01 -1.89 4.98
N VAL A 173 -5.30 -2.15 5.12
CA VAL A 173 -6.37 -1.18 4.90
C VAL A 173 -7.33 -1.22 6.08
N SER A 174 -7.87 -0.08 6.48
CA SER A 174 -9.02 0.00 7.37
C SER A 174 -10.13 0.82 6.76
N LEU A 175 -11.33 0.26 6.76
CA LEU A 175 -12.49 0.82 6.06
C LEU A 175 -13.79 0.38 6.73
N ASN A 176 -14.87 1.12 6.46
CA ASN A 176 -16.23 0.79 6.84
C ASN A 176 -17.07 0.42 5.61
N ARG A 177 -18.36 0.16 5.82
CA ARG A 177 -19.31 -0.26 4.79
C ARG A 177 -19.46 0.67 3.58
N ASN A 178 -19.10 1.94 3.73
CA ASN A 178 -19.28 2.91 2.66
C ASN A 178 -18.10 2.92 1.66
N VAL A 179 -17.03 2.18 1.97
CA VAL A 179 -15.86 2.05 1.09
C VAL A 179 -15.70 0.61 0.62
N GLN A 180 -15.29 0.45 -0.63
CA GLN A 180 -14.79 -0.81 -1.15
C GLN A 180 -13.49 -0.53 -1.90
N VAL A 181 -12.50 -1.39 -1.70
CA VAL A 181 -11.19 -1.27 -2.36
C VAL A 181 -10.74 -2.58 -2.99
N THR A 182 -9.91 -2.48 -4.01
CA THR A 182 -9.22 -3.60 -4.66
C THR A 182 -7.71 -3.42 -4.59
N LEU A 183 -7.01 -4.46 -4.18
CA LEU A 183 -5.56 -4.53 -4.10
C LEU A 183 -4.95 -4.91 -5.46
N ARG A 184 -3.91 -4.19 -5.88
CA ARG A 184 -3.09 -4.47 -7.06
C ARG A 184 -1.65 -4.74 -6.61
N THR A 185 -1.15 -5.94 -6.90
CA THR A 185 0.20 -6.42 -6.50
C THR A 185 1.00 -6.87 -7.72
N GLY A 186 2.23 -7.33 -7.52
CA GLY A 186 3.10 -7.71 -8.63
C GLY A 186 3.60 -6.51 -9.44
N LEU A 187 3.71 -5.34 -8.80
CA LEU A 187 4.10 -4.09 -9.44
C LEU A 187 5.57 -3.76 -9.16
N GLU A 188 6.22 -3.14 -10.15
CA GLU A 188 7.53 -2.52 -9.95
C GLU A 188 7.36 -1.16 -9.24
N PRO A 189 8.33 -0.75 -8.41
CA PRO A 189 8.37 0.60 -7.86
C PRO A 189 8.35 1.68 -8.95
N PRO A 190 7.68 2.82 -8.73
CA PRO A 190 7.79 3.97 -9.62
C PRO A 190 9.25 4.40 -9.76
N MET A 191 9.73 4.61 -10.98
CA MET A 191 11.04 5.20 -11.20
C MET A 191 11.00 6.68 -10.80
N GLU A 192 12.01 7.16 -10.08
CA GLU A 192 12.19 8.60 -9.87
C GLU A 192 12.34 9.25 -11.24
N SER A 193 11.48 10.22 -11.56
CA SER A 193 11.64 11.01 -12.78
C SER A 193 12.92 11.83 -12.64
N GLU A 194 13.94 11.52 -13.43
CA GLU A 194 15.14 12.36 -13.57
C GLU A 194 14.70 13.80 -13.88
N PRO A 195 15.23 14.81 -13.18
CA PRO A 195 14.91 16.20 -13.50
C PRO A 195 15.32 16.46 -14.94
N SER A 196 14.39 16.92 -15.78
CA SER A 196 14.71 17.39 -17.12
C SER A 196 15.72 18.53 -16.99
N GLU A 197 16.93 18.33 -17.49
CA GLU A 197 17.86 19.44 -17.74
C GLU A 197 17.12 20.44 -18.66
N SER A 198 16.63 21.52 -18.06
CA SER A 198 16.15 22.66 -18.84
C SER A 198 17.39 23.30 -19.45
N ASP A 199 17.51 23.19 -20.76
CA ASP A 199 18.52 23.84 -21.57
C ASP A 199 18.68 25.32 -21.14
N GLU A 200 19.86 25.67 -20.64
CA GLU A 200 20.28 27.06 -20.49
C GLU A 200 20.50 27.64 -21.89
N GLU A 201 19.69 28.62 -22.29
CA GLU A 201 19.94 29.50 -23.45
C GLU A 201 20.61 30.80 -23.02
#